data_AF-A0A839WKC6-F1
#
_entry.id   AF-A0A839WKC6-F1
#
_cell.length_a   1.000
_cell.length_b   1.000
_cell.length_c   1.000
_cell.angle_alpha   90.00
_cell.angle_beta   90.00
_cell.angle_gamma   90.00
#
_symmetry.space_group_name_H-M   'P 1'
#
loop_
_entity.id
_entity.type
_entity.pdbx_description
1 polymer ?
#
loop_
_entity_poly.entity_id
_entity_poly.type
_entity_poly.pdbx_seq_one_letter_code
_entity_poly.pdbx_strand_id
1 'polypeptide(L)'
;MMTQLCSPPSVLSSPQRRCQMLLMLYLPGTVTPELIGQINGVDGGIARQDIVETSSEIQRYHRLSIMTHPDGSYRIEGAPLDRRLCLLHWLRRAMRLCPHFVQQHFTPTLKTELRQRGIPVACYDDTNLHALVNLCGRRLNRQFESRDTQFLRLFLQYCLMEQHAGQSPGFSEVQNLWTAQRVEYLAAQEIMRHWQRRVPIPPHQDEQLFLALIFMMLRVPDPLKDNQPQDIQLRLAVAELISAFRQLSGMAFSDETGLAAQLYVHLAQALDRCLFGIGIDNALPEEITRLYPRLMRTTREACARLETHYGIQFSDEEIGLIAIIFGAWLMQESDIQEKQVLLLTGNDRQLEEQIEHQLRELTLLPLNIKYLSVHTFQKEGASKEVALIITPYHTSLPLFSAPLIHATLPLGEHQQQRIREILES
;
A
#
# COMPACT_ATOMS: atom_id res chain seq x y z
N MET A 1 -16.86 -17.55 -45.62
CA MET A 1 -17.17 -16.94 -44.31
C MET A 1 -16.73 -17.93 -43.23
N MET A 2 -15.57 -17.73 -42.63
CA MET A 2 -15.21 -18.43 -41.40
C MET A 2 -15.83 -17.65 -40.24
N THR A 3 -16.79 -18.27 -39.57
CA THR A 3 -17.31 -17.84 -38.28
C THR A 3 -16.17 -17.83 -37.27
N GLN A 4 -15.70 -16.64 -36.88
CA GLN A 4 -14.91 -16.47 -35.67
C GLN A 4 -15.78 -16.89 -34.50
N LEU A 5 -15.61 -18.14 -34.05
CA LEU A 5 -16.11 -18.58 -32.76
C LEU A 5 -15.36 -17.76 -31.71
N CYS A 6 -16.02 -16.74 -31.14
CA CYS A 6 -15.54 -16.09 -29.93
C CYS A 6 -15.22 -17.20 -28.92
N SER A 7 -13.97 -17.24 -28.46
CA SER A 7 -13.58 -18.10 -27.35
C SER A 7 -14.53 -17.82 -26.18
N PRO A 8 -15.01 -18.85 -25.47
CA PRO A 8 -15.85 -18.63 -24.31
C PRO A 8 -15.12 -17.69 -23.34
N PRO A 9 -15.83 -16.76 -22.68
CA PRO A 9 -15.21 -15.85 -21.73
C PRO A 9 -14.47 -16.66 -20.67
N SER A 10 -13.24 -16.26 -20.36
CA SER A 10 -12.44 -16.91 -19.33
C SER A 10 -13.20 -16.96 -18.00
N VAL A 11 -13.13 -18.11 -17.33
CA VAL A 11 -13.66 -18.29 -15.97
C VAL A 11 -12.83 -17.47 -14.95
N LEU A 12 -11.64 -16.99 -15.34
CA LEU A 12 -10.74 -16.24 -14.48
C LEU A 12 -11.05 -14.74 -14.52
N SER A 13 -11.17 -14.14 -13.34
CA SER A 13 -11.19 -12.69 -13.17
C SER A 13 -9.87 -12.05 -13.61
N SER A 14 -9.88 -10.75 -13.97
CA SER A 14 -8.65 -10.01 -14.33
C SER A 14 -7.53 -10.16 -13.28
N PRO A 15 -7.79 -9.99 -11.96
CA PRO A 15 -6.76 -10.22 -10.93
C PRO A 15 -6.15 -11.63 -10.96
N GLN A 16 -6.93 -12.67 -11.25
CA GLN A 16 -6.42 -14.04 -11.36
C GLN A 16 -5.54 -14.20 -12.59
N ARG A 17 -5.97 -13.71 -13.77
CA ARG A 17 -5.21 -13.80 -15.02
C ARG A 17 -3.87 -13.06 -14.95
N ARG A 18 -3.88 -11.84 -14.40
CA ARG A 18 -2.66 -11.05 -14.18
C ARG A 18 -1.70 -11.74 -13.21
N CYS A 19 -2.20 -12.38 -12.14
CA CYS A 19 -1.36 -13.17 -11.24
C CYS A 19 -0.69 -14.36 -11.95
N GLN A 20 -1.45 -15.12 -12.75
CA GLN A 20 -0.89 -16.25 -13.49
C GLN A 20 0.15 -15.77 -14.50
N MET A 21 -0.18 -14.74 -15.28
CA MET A 21 0.71 -14.15 -16.28
C MET A 21 2.02 -13.65 -15.66
N LEU A 22 1.95 -12.89 -14.56
CA LEU A 22 3.17 -12.39 -13.92
C LEU A 22 4.02 -13.55 -13.40
N LEU A 23 3.43 -14.55 -12.75
CA LEU A 23 4.19 -15.71 -12.27
C LEU A 23 4.87 -16.50 -13.40
N MET A 24 4.28 -16.54 -14.60
CA MET A 24 4.94 -17.14 -15.77
C MET A 24 6.22 -16.39 -16.14
N LEU A 25 6.23 -15.05 -16.04
CA LEU A 25 7.41 -14.23 -16.34
C LEU A 25 8.57 -14.41 -15.33
N TYR A 26 8.30 -15.00 -14.17
CA TYR A 26 9.31 -15.35 -13.16
C TYR A 26 9.87 -16.77 -13.32
N LEU A 27 9.29 -17.57 -14.20
CA LEU A 27 9.79 -18.90 -14.54
C LEU A 27 10.66 -18.81 -15.81
N PRO A 28 11.66 -19.68 -15.95
CA PRO A 28 12.42 -19.78 -17.19
C PRO A 28 11.52 -20.32 -18.31
N GLY A 29 11.75 -19.82 -19.52
CA GLY A 29 10.96 -20.14 -20.70
C GLY A 29 10.57 -18.87 -21.47
N THR A 30 9.98 -19.09 -22.64
CA THR A 30 9.52 -18.01 -23.52
C THR A 30 8.05 -17.73 -23.22
N VAL A 31 7.74 -16.53 -22.73
CA VAL A 31 6.37 -16.10 -22.45
C VAL A 31 5.89 -15.20 -23.57
N THR A 32 4.93 -15.66 -24.38
CA THR A 32 4.35 -14.89 -25.49
C THR A 32 2.89 -14.52 -25.20
N PRO A 33 2.30 -13.52 -25.89
CA PRO A 33 0.88 -13.21 -25.72
C PRO A 33 -0.04 -14.41 -25.98
N GLU A 34 0.33 -15.28 -26.92
CA GLU A 34 -0.43 -16.48 -27.29
C GLU A 34 -0.42 -17.51 -26.14
N LEU A 35 0.74 -17.72 -25.51
CA LEU A 35 0.85 -18.60 -24.35
C LEU A 35 0.04 -18.07 -23.16
N ILE A 36 0.09 -16.76 -22.92
CA ILE A 36 -0.71 -16.10 -21.87
C ILE A 36 -2.21 -16.30 -22.16
N GLY A 37 -2.65 -16.04 -23.40
CA GLY A 37 -4.04 -16.24 -23.82
C GLY A 37 -4.50 -17.68 -23.67
N GLN A 38 -3.65 -18.64 -24.07
CA GLN A 38 -3.92 -20.07 -23.95
C GLN A 38 -4.08 -20.52 -22.49
N ILE A 39 -3.15 -20.13 -21.61
CA ILE A 39 -3.18 -20.51 -20.19
C ILE A 39 -4.36 -19.86 -19.46
N ASN A 40 -4.63 -18.59 -19.74
CA ASN A 40 -5.72 -17.85 -19.10
C ASN A 40 -7.09 -18.08 -19.75
N GLY A 41 -7.16 -18.77 -20.89
CA GLY A 41 -8.40 -18.99 -21.63
C GLY A 41 -9.03 -17.70 -22.16
N VAL A 42 -8.20 -16.75 -22.63
CA VAL A 42 -8.64 -15.46 -23.18
C VAL A 42 -8.07 -15.23 -24.58
N ASP A 43 -8.72 -14.36 -25.35
CA ASP A 43 -8.17 -13.89 -26.62
C ASP A 43 -6.93 -12.99 -26.44
N GLY A 44 -6.22 -12.75 -27.54
CA GLY A 44 -5.00 -11.95 -27.55
C GLY A 44 -5.21 -10.47 -27.20
N GLY A 45 -6.42 -9.92 -27.37
CA GLY A 45 -6.73 -8.55 -26.99
C GLY A 45 -6.78 -8.40 -25.46
N ILE A 46 -7.51 -9.30 -24.79
CA ILE A 46 -7.58 -9.33 -23.32
C ILE A 46 -6.20 -9.65 -22.72
N ALA A 47 -5.45 -10.59 -23.30
CA ALA A 47 -4.10 -10.90 -22.82
C ALA A 47 -3.17 -9.67 -22.87
N ARG A 48 -3.23 -8.87 -23.95
CA ARG A 48 -2.45 -7.62 -24.05
C ARG A 48 -2.91 -6.56 -23.05
N GLN A 49 -4.20 -6.44 -22.81
CA GLN A 49 -4.73 -5.53 -21.79
C GLN A 49 -4.23 -5.92 -20.39
N ASP A 50 -4.29 -7.20 -20.03
CA ASP A 50 -3.77 -7.72 -18.77
C ASP A 50 -2.26 -7.43 -18.61
N ILE A 51 -1.48 -7.49 -19.70
CA ILE A 51 -0.04 -7.13 -19.71
C ILE A 51 0.16 -5.65 -19.45
N VAL A 52 -0.57 -4.76 -20.14
CA VAL A 52 -0.45 -3.30 -19.98
C VAL A 52 -0.79 -2.87 -18.54
N GLU A 53 -1.88 -3.41 -17.98
CA GLU A 53 -2.28 -3.14 -16.60
C GLU A 53 -1.24 -3.64 -15.60
N THR A 54 -0.76 -4.87 -15.78
CA THR A 54 0.28 -5.44 -14.91
C THR A 54 1.58 -4.67 -15.02
N SER A 55 1.99 -4.24 -16.23
CA SER A 55 3.19 -3.44 -16.45
C SER A 55 3.09 -2.10 -15.72
N SER A 56 1.92 -1.46 -15.76
CA SER A 56 1.67 -0.20 -15.06
C SER A 56 1.76 -0.37 -13.54
N GLU A 57 1.22 -1.47 -13.02
CA GLU A 57 1.23 -1.80 -11.60
C GLU A 57 2.64 -2.09 -11.07
N ILE A 58 3.41 -2.95 -11.75
CA ILE A 58 4.76 -3.29 -11.29
C ILE A 58 5.75 -2.12 -11.50
N GLN A 59 5.50 -1.25 -12.48
CA GLN A 59 6.27 0.00 -12.65
C GLN A 59 6.05 0.93 -11.47
N ARG A 60 4.79 1.14 -11.07
CA ARG A 60 4.44 2.04 -9.96
C ARG A 60 4.92 1.50 -8.61
N TYR A 61 4.74 0.22 -8.34
CA TYR A 61 4.98 -0.34 -7.00
C TYR A 61 6.35 -0.97 -6.80
N HIS A 62 7.05 -1.32 -7.88
CA HIS A 62 8.33 -2.05 -7.80
C HIS A 62 9.40 -1.52 -8.76
N ARG A 63 9.17 -0.44 -9.53
CA ARG A 63 10.13 0.11 -10.50
C ARG A 63 10.58 -0.91 -11.57
N LEU A 64 9.66 -1.80 -11.96
CA LEU A 64 9.92 -2.82 -12.98
C LEU A 64 9.16 -2.52 -14.26
N SER A 65 9.70 -2.97 -15.39
CA SER A 65 9.04 -2.85 -16.70
C SER A 65 8.86 -4.22 -17.34
N ILE A 66 7.78 -4.42 -18.09
CA ILE A 66 7.61 -5.60 -18.96
C ILE A 66 8.04 -5.21 -20.38
N MET A 67 9.09 -5.86 -20.89
CA MET A 67 9.69 -5.55 -22.18
C MET A 67 9.42 -6.66 -23.19
N THR A 68 9.14 -6.29 -24.44
CA THR A 68 9.00 -7.23 -25.56
C THR A 68 10.34 -7.43 -26.25
N HIS A 69 10.78 -8.68 -26.36
CA HIS A 69 12.00 -9.06 -27.07
C HIS A 69 11.76 -9.29 -28.56
N PRO A 70 12.82 -9.31 -29.41
CA PRO A 70 12.70 -9.53 -30.85
C PRO A 70 12.03 -10.85 -31.25
N ASP A 71 12.07 -11.86 -30.37
CA ASP A 71 11.41 -13.15 -30.55
C ASP A 71 9.91 -13.13 -30.20
N GLY A 72 9.37 -11.96 -29.84
CA GLY A 72 7.97 -11.77 -29.44
C GLY A 72 7.68 -12.16 -27.98
N SER A 73 8.71 -12.50 -27.21
CA SER A 73 8.56 -12.85 -25.79
C SER A 73 8.57 -11.64 -24.87
N TYR A 74 7.90 -11.76 -23.73
CA TYR A 74 7.93 -10.77 -22.67
C TYR A 74 8.89 -11.16 -21.57
N ARG A 75 9.60 -10.18 -21.01
CA ARG A 75 10.43 -10.34 -19.82
C ARG A 75 10.29 -9.15 -18.88
N ILE A 76 10.52 -9.40 -17.60
CA ILE A 76 10.57 -8.35 -16.57
C ILE A 76 12.00 -7.82 -16.52
N GLU A 77 12.15 -6.52 -16.72
CA GLU A 77 13.42 -5.79 -16.56
C GLU A 77 13.39 -4.91 -15.31
N GLY A 78 14.55 -4.77 -14.67
CA GLY A 78 14.76 -3.99 -13.46
C GLY A 78 15.76 -4.64 -12.50
N ALA A 79 16.01 -4.00 -11.36
CA ALA A 79 17.00 -4.48 -10.39
C ALA A 79 16.60 -5.85 -9.81
N PRO A 80 17.55 -6.77 -9.53
CA PRO A 80 17.24 -8.07 -8.95
C PRO A 80 16.49 -7.99 -7.61
N LEU A 81 16.80 -6.98 -6.77
CA LEU A 81 16.05 -6.73 -5.53
C LEU A 81 14.58 -6.40 -5.80
N ASP A 82 14.32 -5.48 -6.73
CA ASP A 82 12.97 -5.07 -7.13
C ASP A 82 12.16 -6.23 -7.71
N ARG A 83 12.78 -7.06 -8.57
CA ARG A 83 12.17 -8.29 -9.10
C ARG A 83 11.74 -9.23 -7.97
N ARG A 84 12.59 -9.42 -6.95
CA ARG A 84 12.23 -10.29 -5.82
C ARG A 84 11.12 -9.68 -4.95
N LEU A 85 11.14 -8.38 -4.69
CA LEU A 85 10.08 -7.70 -3.94
C LEU A 85 8.73 -7.75 -4.66
N CYS A 86 8.74 -7.61 -5.98
CA CYS A 86 7.57 -7.80 -6.82
C CYS A 86 7.04 -9.24 -6.72
N LEU A 87 7.91 -10.26 -6.85
CA LEU A 87 7.47 -11.64 -6.70
C LEU A 87 6.96 -11.93 -5.29
N LEU A 88 7.54 -11.33 -4.24
CA LEU A 88 7.06 -11.49 -2.87
C LEU A 88 5.59 -11.06 -2.76
N HIS A 89 5.26 -9.88 -3.29
CA HIS A 89 3.89 -9.38 -3.33
C HIS A 89 2.97 -10.31 -4.15
N TRP A 90 3.37 -10.59 -5.39
CA TRP A 90 2.50 -11.26 -6.35
C TRP A 90 2.35 -12.76 -6.11
N LEU A 91 3.35 -13.44 -5.56
CA LEU A 91 3.23 -14.86 -5.19
C LEU A 91 2.27 -15.04 -4.02
N ARG A 92 2.32 -14.17 -3.00
CA ARG A 92 1.34 -14.19 -1.90
C ARG A 92 -0.08 -13.92 -2.43
N ARG A 93 -0.23 -12.95 -3.33
CA ARG A 93 -1.50 -12.67 -4.02
C ARG A 93 -1.99 -13.87 -4.83
N ALA A 94 -1.12 -14.52 -5.60
CA ALA A 94 -1.44 -15.67 -6.43
C ALA A 94 -1.81 -16.91 -5.60
N MET A 95 -1.15 -17.16 -4.48
CA MET A 95 -1.52 -18.24 -3.56
C MET A 95 -2.94 -18.09 -3.00
N ARG A 96 -3.46 -16.85 -2.91
CA ARG A 96 -4.85 -16.57 -2.54
C ARG A 96 -5.81 -16.66 -3.73
N LEU A 97 -5.45 -16.08 -4.87
CA LEU A 97 -6.37 -15.91 -6.01
C LEU A 97 -6.38 -17.08 -7.00
N CYS A 98 -5.23 -17.71 -7.22
CA CYS A 98 -5.04 -18.82 -8.17
C CYS A 98 -4.15 -19.94 -7.60
N PRO A 99 -4.51 -20.54 -6.43
CA PRO A 99 -3.71 -21.57 -5.77
C PRO A 99 -3.44 -22.81 -6.64
N HIS A 100 -4.39 -23.18 -7.51
CA HIS A 100 -4.22 -24.30 -8.43
C HIS A 100 -3.08 -24.04 -9.44
N PHE A 101 -2.97 -22.82 -9.97
CA PHE A 101 -1.88 -22.45 -10.86
C PHE A 101 -0.52 -22.52 -10.14
N VAL A 102 -0.46 -22.03 -8.90
CA VAL A 102 0.77 -22.11 -8.10
C VAL A 102 1.18 -23.56 -7.86
N GLN A 103 0.23 -24.44 -7.53
CA GLN A 103 0.50 -25.85 -7.23
C GLN A 103 0.83 -26.70 -8.46
N GLN A 104 0.14 -26.50 -9.58
CA GLN A 104 0.23 -27.37 -10.75
C GLN A 104 1.20 -26.85 -11.82
N HIS A 105 1.47 -25.54 -11.86
CA HIS A 105 2.35 -24.93 -12.85
C HIS A 105 3.59 -24.31 -12.22
N PHE A 106 3.42 -23.34 -11.32
CA PHE A 106 4.56 -22.58 -10.80
C PHE A 106 5.55 -23.46 -10.01
N THR A 107 5.04 -24.25 -9.04
CA THR A 107 5.87 -25.09 -8.18
C THR A 107 6.59 -26.21 -8.95
N PRO A 108 5.91 -27.00 -9.83
CA PRO A 108 6.57 -28.08 -10.54
C PRO A 108 7.62 -27.58 -11.55
N THR A 109 7.35 -26.47 -12.24
CA THR A 109 8.32 -25.85 -13.16
C THR A 109 9.57 -25.39 -12.37
N LEU A 110 9.40 -24.68 -11.27
CA LEU A 110 10.51 -24.26 -10.41
C LEU A 110 11.36 -25.45 -9.91
N LYS A 111 10.71 -26.52 -9.43
CA LYS A 111 11.42 -27.74 -8.98
C LYS A 111 12.16 -28.46 -10.11
N THR A 112 11.59 -28.45 -11.31
CA THR A 112 12.21 -29.03 -12.51
C THR A 112 13.47 -28.25 -12.87
N GLU A 113 13.41 -26.93 -12.82
CA GLU A 113 14.54 -26.03 -13.12
C GLU A 113 15.68 -26.16 -12.11
N LEU A 114 15.35 -26.20 -10.82
CA LEU A 114 16.35 -26.48 -9.77
C LEU A 114 17.07 -27.81 -10.04
N ARG A 115 16.34 -28.84 -10.46
CA ARG A 115 16.91 -30.15 -10.80
C ARG A 115 17.80 -30.07 -12.04
N GLN A 116 17.35 -29.41 -13.11
CA GLN A 116 18.09 -29.27 -14.36
C GLN A 116 19.40 -28.50 -14.16
N ARG A 117 19.42 -27.54 -13.24
CA ARG A 117 20.62 -26.78 -12.86
C ARG A 117 21.57 -27.53 -11.93
N GLY A 118 21.24 -28.77 -11.54
CA GLY A 118 22.09 -29.60 -10.68
C GLY A 118 22.14 -29.15 -9.22
N ILE A 119 21.18 -28.33 -8.77
CA ILE A 119 21.11 -27.91 -7.37
C ILE A 119 20.76 -29.13 -6.50
N PRO A 120 21.43 -29.35 -5.35
CA PRO A 120 21.15 -30.52 -4.53
C PRO A 120 19.74 -30.50 -3.97
N VAL A 121 19.02 -31.63 -4.10
CA VAL A 121 17.64 -31.80 -3.61
C VAL A 121 17.49 -31.42 -2.13
N ALA A 122 18.50 -31.72 -1.31
CA ALA A 122 18.53 -31.37 0.12
C ALA A 122 18.43 -29.85 0.41
N CYS A 123 18.63 -29.00 -0.60
CA CYS A 123 18.44 -27.55 -0.48
C CYS A 123 17.00 -27.10 -0.70
N TYR A 124 16.16 -27.92 -1.35
CA TYR A 124 14.84 -27.50 -1.81
C TYR A 124 13.71 -28.53 -1.64
N ASP A 125 13.97 -29.70 -1.04
CA ASP A 125 12.90 -30.62 -0.68
C ASP A 125 12.01 -30.07 0.43
N ASP A 126 10.74 -30.50 0.40
CA ASP A 126 9.71 -29.92 1.27
C ASP A 126 9.98 -30.19 2.76
N THR A 127 10.64 -31.30 3.11
CA THR A 127 10.95 -31.69 4.48
C THR A 127 12.02 -30.80 5.08
N ASN A 128 13.16 -30.64 4.39
CA ASN A 128 14.26 -29.79 4.86
C ASN A 128 13.85 -28.31 4.89
N LEU A 129 13.16 -27.83 3.86
CA LEU A 129 12.69 -26.44 3.85
C LEU A 129 11.68 -26.16 4.98
N HIS A 130 10.77 -27.11 5.26
CA HIS A 130 9.84 -26.97 6.39
C HIS A 130 10.56 -26.92 7.74
N ALA A 131 11.53 -27.82 7.95
CA ALA A 131 12.34 -27.81 9.18
C ALA A 131 13.14 -26.50 9.34
N LEU A 132 13.66 -25.96 8.23
CA LEU A 132 14.43 -24.72 8.20
C LEU A 132 13.56 -23.50 8.50
N VAL A 133 12.37 -23.41 7.91
CA VAL A 133 11.39 -22.35 8.22
C VAL A 133 10.98 -22.41 9.70
N ASN A 134 10.73 -23.59 10.25
CA ASN A 134 10.41 -23.75 11.68
C ASN A 134 11.57 -23.41 12.60
N LEU A 135 12.82 -23.68 12.19
CA LEU A 135 13.99 -23.22 12.92
C LEU A 135 14.05 -21.69 12.96
N CYS A 136 13.83 -21.02 11.82
CA CYS A 136 13.79 -19.56 11.75
C CYS A 136 12.65 -18.98 12.60
N GLY A 137 11.45 -19.58 12.57
CA GLY A 137 10.32 -19.17 13.40
C GLY A 137 10.66 -19.22 14.89
N ARG A 138 11.29 -20.31 15.35
CA ARG A 138 11.77 -20.42 16.75
C ARG A 138 12.82 -19.37 17.10
N ARG A 139 13.78 -19.10 16.22
CA ARG A 139 14.79 -18.04 16.42
C ARG A 139 14.16 -16.66 16.56
N LEU A 140 13.08 -16.41 15.83
CA LEU A 140 12.34 -15.14 15.85
C LEU A 140 11.28 -15.06 16.96
N ASN A 141 11.06 -16.16 17.69
CA ASN A 141 9.92 -16.30 18.59
C ASN A 141 8.57 -16.02 17.88
N ARG A 142 8.42 -16.50 16.65
CA ARG A 142 7.24 -16.33 15.78
C ARG A 142 6.68 -17.69 15.37
N GLN A 143 5.36 -17.77 15.29
CA GLN A 143 4.67 -18.88 14.64
C GLN A 143 4.22 -18.43 13.26
N PHE A 144 4.74 -19.06 12.21
CA PHE A 144 4.28 -18.81 10.85
C PHE A 144 3.00 -19.60 10.59
N GLU A 145 2.00 -18.95 10.01
CA GLU A 145 0.81 -19.64 9.54
C GLU A 145 1.16 -20.66 8.45
N SER A 146 0.24 -21.62 8.20
CA SER A 146 0.42 -22.63 7.14
C SER A 146 0.67 -21.99 5.77
N ARG A 147 -0.03 -20.88 5.47
CA ARG A 147 0.12 -20.15 4.20
C ARG A 147 1.50 -19.49 4.10
N ASP A 148 1.97 -18.83 5.14
CA ASP A 148 3.31 -18.19 5.15
C ASP A 148 4.42 -19.24 5.11
N THR A 149 4.24 -20.37 5.79
CA THR A 149 5.18 -21.51 5.71
C THR A 149 5.24 -22.07 4.28
N GLN A 150 4.09 -22.22 3.61
CA GLN A 150 4.07 -22.62 2.21
C GLN A 150 4.76 -21.57 1.32
N PHE A 151 4.42 -20.29 1.48
CA PHE A 151 5.03 -19.19 0.73
C PHE A 151 6.56 -19.18 0.89
N LEU A 152 7.06 -19.20 2.12
CA LEU A 152 8.49 -19.19 2.41
C LEU A 152 9.20 -20.36 1.74
N ARG A 153 8.66 -21.58 1.82
CA ARG A 153 9.27 -22.75 1.15
C ARG A 153 9.36 -22.58 -0.36
N LEU A 154 8.33 -22.08 -1.03
CA LEU A 154 8.40 -21.81 -2.48
C LEU A 154 9.37 -20.67 -2.80
N PHE A 155 9.37 -19.62 -1.99
CA PHE A 155 10.15 -18.43 -2.26
C PHE A 155 11.65 -18.66 -2.02
N LEU A 156 12.02 -19.51 -1.05
CA LEU A 156 13.39 -19.98 -0.85
C LEU A 156 13.91 -20.78 -2.06
N GLN A 157 13.05 -21.58 -2.69
CA GLN A 157 13.37 -22.29 -3.94
C GLN A 157 13.68 -21.31 -5.07
N TYR A 158 12.87 -20.26 -5.19
CA TYR A 158 13.08 -19.19 -6.16
C TYR A 158 14.39 -18.43 -5.91
N CYS A 159 14.67 -18.04 -4.65
CA CYS A 159 15.94 -17.37 -4.30
C CYS A 159 17.15 -18.25 -4.62
N LEU A 160 17.06 -19.55 -4.35
CA LEU A 160 18.11 -20.52 -4.66
C LEU A 160 18.36 -20.64 -6.18
N MET A 161 17.29 -20.58 -6.99
CA MET A 161 17.39 -20.58 -8.45
C MET A 161 18.07 -19.29 -8.98
N GLU A 162 17.62 -18.12 -8.51
CA GLU A 162 18.15 -16.82 -8.95
C GLU A 162 19.62 -16.65 -8.53
N GLN A 163 20.00 -17.00 -7.29
CA GLN A 163 21.39 -16.89 -6.88
C GLN A 163 22.31 -17.78 -7.73
N HIS A 164 21.85 -18.98 -8.10
CA HIS A 164 22.60 -19.90 -8.94
C HIS A 164 22.75 -19.35 -10.37
N ALA A 165 21.83 -18.47 -10.80
CA ALA A 165 21.91 -17.73 -12.05
C ALA A 165 22.81 -16.48 -11.97
N GLY A 166 23.43 -16.20 -10.81
CA GLY A 166 24.17 -14.96 -10.56
C GLY A 166 23.28 -13.73 -10.35
N GLN A 167 21.97 -13.92 -10.12
CA GLN A 167 20.99 -12.85 -9.95
C GLN A 167 20.74 -12.58 -8.45
N SER A 168 21.81 -12.21 -7.74
CA SER A 168 21.71 -11.81 -6.33
C SER A 168 21.16 -10.39 -6.19
N PRO A 169 20.38 -10.10 -5.13
CA PRO A 169 19.79 -8.79 -4.92
C PRO A 169 20.87 -7.80 -4.50
N GLY A 170 20.88 -6.60 -5.07
CA GLY A 170 21.79 -5.53 -4.63
C GLY A 170 21.13 -4.65 -3.58
N PHE A 171 21.88 -4.28 -2.54
CA PHE A 171 21.43 -3.38 -1.47
C PHE A 171 22.29 -2.11 -1.44
N SER A 172 21.66 -0.96 -1.18
CA SER A 172 22.42 0.24 -0.82
C SER A 172 23.02 0.09 0.58
N GLU A 173 24.02 0.93 0.91
CA GLU A 173 24.64 0.93 2.25
C GLU A 173 23.59 1.16 3.36
N VAL A 174 22.66 2.10 3.14
CA VAL A 174 21.57 2.39 4.09
C VAL A 174 20.66 1.17 4.27
N GLN A 175 20.27 0.50 3.18
CA GLN A 175 19.42 -0.69 3.24
C GLN A 175 20.13 -1.86 3.93
N ASN A 176 21.43 -2.01 3.70
CA ASN A 176 22.24 -3.03 4.37
C ASN A 176 22.27 -2.77 5.88
N LEU A 177 22.67 -1.56 6.31
CA LEU A 177 22.73 -1.19 7.73
C LEU A 177 21.37 -1.35 8.42
N TRP A 178 20.29 -0.92 7.78
CA TRP A 178 18.93 -1.08 8.30
C TRP A 178 18.57 -2.53 8.56
N THR A 179 18.84 -3.39 7.58
CA THR A 179 18.46 -4.82 7.63
C THR A 179 19.35 -5.60 8.58
N ALA A 180 20.67 -5.34 8.56
CA ALA A 180 21.66 -6.07 9.36
C ALA A 180 21.47 -5.88 10.87
N GLN A 181 20.83 -4.79 11.28
CA GLN A 181 20.53 -4.51 12.69
C GLN A 181 19.28 -5.24 13.22
N ARG A 182 18.53 -5.93 12.35
CA ARG A 182 17.29 -6.62 12.71
C ARG A 182 17.54 -8.05 13.17
N VAL A 183 16.72 -8.54 14.08
CA VAL A 183 16.80 -9.94 14.56
C VAL A 183 16.56 -10.96 13.45
N GLU A 184 15.80 -10.56 12.42
CA GLU A 184 15.57 -11.27 11.17
C GLU A 184 16.86 -11.62 10.44
N TYR A 185 17.88 -10.76 10.52
CA TYR A 185 19.18 -11.01 9.90
C TYR A 185 19.89 -12.23 10.51
N LEU A 186 19.77 -12.42 11.82
CA LEU A 186 20.33 -13.57 12.52
C LEU A 186 19.58 -14.86 12.18
N ALA A 187 18.25 -14.79 12.05
CA ALA A 187 17.45 -15.95 11.64
C ALA A 187 17.76 -16.37 10.19
N ALA A 188 17.89 -15.40 9.28
CA ALA A 188 18.27 -15.63 7.89
C ALA A 188 19.63 -16.35 7.74
N GLN A 189 20.54 -16.15 8.70
CA GLN A 189 21.83 -16.85 8.72
C GLN A 189 21.69 -18.38 8.77
N GLU A 190 20.62 -18.91 9.37
CA GLU A 190 20.40 -20.37 9.42
C GLU A 190 20.16 -20.95 8.03
N ILE A 191 19.45 -20.20 7.16
CA ILE A 191 19.23 -20.57 5.76
C ILE A 191 20.55 -20.49 4.98
N MET A 192 21.31 -19.41 5.19
CA MET A 192 22.61 -19.23 4.53
C MET A 192 23.59 -20.36 4.87
N ARG A 193 23.69 -20.75 6.14
CA ARG A 193 24.50 -21.91 6.57
C ARG A 193 24.02 -23.21 5.94
N HIS A 194 22.71 -23.40 5.82
CA HIS A 194 22.14 -24.60 5.18
C HIS A 194 22.53 -24.69 3.70
N TRP A 195 22.50 -23.57 2.97
CA TRP A 195 22.92 -23.49 1.57
C TRP A 195 24.44 -23.60 1.39
N GLN A 196 25.24 -22.86 2.16
CA GLN A 196 26.72 -22.88 2.10
C GLN A 196 27.31 -24.28 2.25
N ARG A 197 26.68 -25.15 3.06
CA ARG A 197 27.16 -26.53 3.28
C ARG A 197 26.89 -27.48 2.10
N ARG A 198 26.09 -27.07 1.13
CA ARG A 198 25.54 -27.97 0.09
C ARG A 198 25.77 -27.47 -1.33
N VAL A 199 25.82 -26.16 -1.53
CA VAL A 199 26.05 -25.56 -2.85
C VAL A 199 27.55 -25.39 -3.06
N PRO A 200 28.11 -25.71 -4.26
CA PRO A 200 29.55 -25.63 -4.52
C PRO A 200 30.09 -24.20 -4.50
N ILE A 201 29.25 -23.22 -4.85
CA ILE A 201 29.57 -21.79 -4.78
C ILE A 201 28.86 -21.22 -3.55
N PRO A 202 29.57 -20.55 -2.63
CA PRO A 202 28.94 -19.94 -1.48
C PRO A 202 27.95 -18.85 -1.93
N PRO A 203 26.73 -18.81 -1.37
CA PRO A 203 25.77 -17.76 -1.61
C PRO A 203 26.34 -16.36 -1.39
N HIS A 204 25.93 -15.42 -2.23
CA HIS A 204 26.27 -14.00 -2.07
C HIS A 204 25.75 -13.47 -0.72
N GLN A 205 26.49 -12.56 -0.07
CA GLN A 205 26.11 -12.05 1.26
C GLN A 205 24.73 -11.37 1.26
N ASP A 206 24.38 -10.68 0.17
CA ASP A 206 23.10 -9.98 0.04
C ASP A 206 21.89 -10.92 -0.01
N GLU A 207 22.10 -12.22 -0.24
CA GLU A 207 21.05 -13.22 -0.05
C GLU A 207 20.59 -13.24 1.42
N GLN A 208 21.50 -13.10 2.38
CA GLN A 208 21.13 -13.02 3.79
C GLN A 208 20.28 -11.79 4.10
N LEU A 209 20.66 -10.63 3.55
CA LEU A 209 19.91 -9.39 3.70
C LEU A 209 18.50 -9.55 3.14
N PHE A 210 18.38 -10.12 1.94
CA PHE A 210 17.08 -10.33 1.33
C PHE A 210 16.21 -11.34 2.09
N LEU A 211 16.80 -12.43 2.59
CA LEU A 211 16.09 -13.39 3.44
C LEU A 211 15.59 -12.74 4.73
N ALA A 212 16.39 -11.87 5.34
CA ALA A 212 15.98 -11.09 6.50
C ALA A 212 14.81 -10.15 6.15
N LEU A 213 14.90 -9.47 5.01
CA LEU A 213 13.84 -8.59 4.51
C LEU A 213 12.52 -9.32 4.28
N ILE A 214 12.53 -10.57 3.79
CA ILE A 214 11.29 -11.36 3.70
C ILE A 214 10.66 -11.54 5.09
N PHE A 215 11.44 -11.88 6.11
CA PHE A 215 10.93 -12.04 7.46
C PHE A 215 10.43 -10.73 8.07
N MET A 216 11.06 -9.61 7.74
CA MET A 216 10.59 -8.26 8.12
C MET A 216 9.23 -7.96 7.46
N MET A 217 9.11 -8.20 6.15
CA MET A 217 7.87 -7.99 5.39
C MET A 217 6.72 -8.94 5.77
N LEU A 218 7.02 -10.07 6.42
CA LEU A 218 6.03 -11.00 6.98
C LEU A 218 5.73 -10.72 8.47
N ARG A 219 6.45 -9.81 9.11
CA ARG A 219 6.22 -9.46 10.51
C ARG A 219 4.86 -8.77 10.65
N VAL A 220 4.09 -9.23 11.63
CA VAL A 220 2.94 -8.50 12.17
C VAL A 220 3.44 -7.75 13.42
N PRO A 221 3.55 -6.41 13.39
CA PRO A 221 3.95 -5.64 14.56
C PRO A 221 2.95 -5.81 15.71
N ASP A 222 3.46 -5.85 16.93
CA ASP A 222 2.66 -5.97 18.16
C ASP A 222 3.14 -4.89 19.14
N PRO A 223 2.42 -3.76 19.29
CA PRO A 223 2.82 -2.65 20.15
C PRO A 223 3.12 -3.06 21.60
N LEU A 224 2.54 -4.16 22.08
CA LEU A 224 2.66 -4.62 23.46
C LEU A 224 3.85 -5.57 23.67
N LYS A 225 4.22 -6.34 22.65
CA LYS A 225 5.27 -7.38 22.75
C LYS A 225 6.60 -6.97 22.13
N ASP A 226 6.56 -6.07 21.15
CA ASP A 226 7.75 -5.61 20.44
C ASP A 226 8.66 -4.81 21.37
N ASN A 227 9.91 -5.24 21.54
CA ASN A 227 10.82 -4.70 22.54
C ASN A 227 12.26 -4.54 22.04
N GLN A 228 12.51 -4.68 20.74
CA GLN A 228 13.84 -4.43 20.19
C GLN A 228 14.17 -2.93 20.27
N PRO A 229 15.46 -2.54 20.28
CA PRO A 229 15.86 -1.14 20.35
C PRO A 229 15.18 -0.26 19.30
N GLN A 230 15.02 -0.77 18.07
CA GLN A 230 14.37 -0.05 16.98
C GLN A 230 12.84 0.10 17.21
N ASP A 231 12.21 -0.87 17.88
CA ASP A 231 10.78 -0.80 18.22
C ASP A 231 10.54 0.29 19.28
N ILE A 232 11.47 0.42 20.25
CA ILE A 232 11.44 1.49 21.26
C ILE A 232 11.62 2.86 20.58
N GLN A 233 12.61 2.98 19.68
CA GLN A 233 12.83 4.21 18.92
C GLN A 233 11.60 4.61 18.10
N LEU A 234 10.96 3.64 17.44
CA LEU A 234 9.74 3.90 16.67
C LEU A 234 8.59 4.39 17.55
N ARG A 235 8.39 3.80 18.74
CA ARG A 235 7.36 4.29 19.68
C ARG A 235 7.61 5.73 20.13
N LEU A 236 8.87 6.11 20.35
CA LEU A 236 9.23 7.50 20.66
C LEU A 236 8.91 8.43 19.47
N ALA A 237 9.30 8.04 18.25
CA ALA A 237 8.99 8.79 17.04
C ALA A 237 7.47 8.92 16.80
N VAL A 238 6.69 7.89 17.13
CA VAL A 238 5.21 7.93 17.07
C VAL A 238 4.65 8.93 18.08
N ALA A 239 5.15 8.96 19.31
CA ALA A 239 4.71 9.93 20.31
C ALA A 239 5.03 11.37 19.88
N GLU A 240 6.21 11.59 19.29
CA GLU A 240 6.58 12.89 18.72
C GLU A 240 5.69 13.28 17.54
N LEU A 241 5.36 12.33 16.66
CA LEU A 241 4.45 12.53 15.53
C LEU A 241 3.05 12.96 16.00
N ILE A 242 2.48 12.28 17.01
CA ILE A 242 1.19 12.65 17.60
C ILE A 242 1.24 14.05 18.20
N SER A 243 2.31 14.36 18.95
CA SER A 243 2.50 15.69 19.54
C SER A 243 2.60 16.78 18.47
N ALA A 244 3.35 16.53 17.39
CA ALA A 244 3.48 17.47 16.28
C ALA A 244 2.13 17.68 15.59
N PHE A 245 1.39 16.61 15.30
CA PHE A 245 0.06 16.70 14.71
C PHE A 245 -0.89 17.53 15.60
N ARG A 246 -0.93 17.27 16.92
CA ARG A 246 -1.76 18.02 17.87
C ARG A 246 -1.42 19.51 17.88
N GLN A 247 -0.14 19.87 17.82
CA GLN A 247 0.29 21.27 17.79
C GLN A 247 -0.15 21.98 16.50
N LEU A 248 -0.06 21.29 15.36
CA LEU A 248 -0.46 21.83 14.06
C LEU A 248 -1.99 21.89 13.88
N SER A 249 -2.70 20.90 14.41
CA SER A 249 -4.16 20.78 14.29
C SER A 249 -4.92 21.66 15.27
N GLY A 250 -4.39 21.82 16.50
CA GLY A 250 -5.12 22.36 17.64
C GLY A 250 -6.14 21.38 18.24
N MET A 251 -6.20 20.13 17.75
CA MET A 251 -7.19 19.11 18.16
C MET A 251 -6.56 18.12 19.13
N ALA A 252 -7.31 17.75 20.18
CA ALA A 252 -6.92 16.69 21.10
C ALA A 252 -7.48 15.32 20.66
N PHE A 253 -6.89 14.25 21.18
CA PHE A 253 -7.39 12.89 21.00
C PHE A 253 -7.85 12.32 22.34
N SER A 254 -9.01 11.67 22.36
CA SER A 254 -9.55 11.02 23.57
C SER A 254 -8.80 9.73 23.92
N ASP A 255 -8.38 8.96 22.91
CA ASP A 255 -7.57 7.75 23.05
C ASP A 255 -6.20 7.88 22.35
N GLU A 256 -5.29 8.65 22.96
CA GLU A 256 -3.90 8.76 22.46
C GLU A 256 -3.16 7.41 22.51
N THR A 257 -3.53 6.49 23.42
CA THR A 257 -2.85 5.19 23.55
C THR A 257 -3.19 4.26 22.38
N GLY A 258 -4.47 4.16 22.02
CA GLY A 258 -4.90 3.44 20.83
C GLY A 258 -4.36 4.05 19.54
N LEU A 259 -4.32 5.39 19.45
CA LEU A 259 -3.73 6.10 18.30
C LEU A 259 -2.25 5.74 18.14
N ALA A 260 -1.49 5.81 19.23
CA ALA A 260 -0.07 5.45 19.23
C ALA A 260 0.14 3.98 18.83
N ALA A 261 -0.68 3.07 19.32
CA ALA A 261 -0.63 1.66 18.95
C ALA A 261 -0.89 1.45 17.45
N GLN A 262 -1.93 2.10 16.89
CA GLN A 262 -2.27 1.95 15.48
C GLN A 262 -1.23 2.59 14.55
N LEU A 263 -0.73 3.79 14.89
CA LEU A 263 0.35 4.44 14.15
C LEU A 263 1.63 3.61 14.20
N TYR A 264 1.98 3.04 15.35
CA TYR A 264 3.13 2.14 15.48
C TYR A 264 3.00 0.94 14.53
N VAL A 265 1.85 0.26 14.50
CA VAL A 265 1.63 -0.90 13.61
C VAL A 265 1.81 -0.52 12.15
N HIS A 266 1.21 0.59 11.72
CA HIS A 266 1.33 1.06 10.34
C HIS A 266 2.75 1.47 9.98
N LEU A 267 3.38 2.34 10.80
CA LEU A 267 4.71 2.89 10.53
C LEU A 267 5.80 1.83 10.59
N ALA A 268 5.68 0.83 11.47
CA ALA A 268 6.64 -0.28 11.53
C ALA A 268 6.76 -1.00 10.18
N GLN A 269 5.67 -1.07 9.40
CA GLN A 269 5.68 -1.66 8.07
C GLN A 269 5.96 -0.62 6.97
N ALA A 270 5.48 0.62 7.13
CA ALA A 270 5.66 1.69 6.14
C ALA A 270 7.13 2.10 6.00
N LEU A 271 7.90 2.11 7.10
CA LEU A 271 9.33 2.42 7.07
C LEU A 271 10.11 1.44 6.18
N ASP A 272 9.83 0.14 6.30
CA ASP A 272 10.45 -0.87 5.44
C ASP A 272 10.05 -0.63 3.98
N ARG A 273 8.76 -0.41 3.69
CA ARG A 273 8.30 -0.13 2.32
C ARG A 273 8.98 1.10 1.72
N CYS A 274 9.07 2.20 2.48
CA CYS A 274 9.71 3.44 2.01
C CYS A 274 11.20 3.23 1.72
N LEU A 275 11.92 2.58 2.63
CA LEU A 275 13.36 2.35 2.48
C LEU A 275 13.69 1.43 1.29
N PHE A 276 12.83 0.46 1.02
CA PHE A 276 12.95 -0.43 -0.14
C PHE A 276 12.23 0.10 -1.38
N GLY A 277 11.62 1.29 -1.30
CA GLY A 277 10.78 1.94 -2.31
C GLY A 277 9.76 0.99 -2.94
N ILE A 278 9.07 0.25 -2.08
CA ILE A 278 7.91 -0.55 -2.41
C ILE A 278 6.71 0.38 -2.37
N GLY A 279 6.13 0.66 -3.52
CA GLY A 279 4.88 1.43 -3.58
C GLY A 279 3.71 0.61 -3.04
N ILE A 280 2.70 1.32 -2.55
CA ILE A 280 1.44 0.73 -2.10
C ILE A 280 0.31 1.19 -3.00
N ASP A 281 -0.66 0.30 -3.21
CA ASP A 281 -1.90 0.67 -3.86
C ASP A 281 -2.78 1.39 -2.85
N ASN A 282 -3.19 2.59 -3.22
CA ASN A 282 -4.30 3.22 -2.54
C ASN A 282 -5.08 4.02 -3.59
N ALA A 283 -6.28 3.56 -3.93
CA ALA A 283 -7.23 4.34 -4.73
C ALA A 283 -7.78 5.56 -3.97
N LEU A 284 -7.52 5.66 -2.66
CA LEU A 284 -8.08 6.67 -1.75
C LEU A 284 -7.35 8.04 -1.66
N PRO A 285 -6.04 8.22 -1.93
CA PRO A 285 -5.36 9.49 -1.67
C PRO A 285 -5.91 10.65 -2.48
N GLU A 286 -6.35 10.44 -3.71
CA GLU A 286 -6.95 11.50 -4.53
C GLU A 286 -8.26 11.99 -3.91
N GLU A 287 -9.13 11.06 -3.51
CA GLU A 287 -10.40 11.39 -2.88
C GLU A 287 -10.20 12.02 -1.49
N ILE A 288 -9.25 11.52 -0.71
CA ILE A 288 -8.94 12.06 0.61
C ILE A 288 -8.30 13.44 0.51
N THR A 289 -7.39 13.65 -0.45
CA THR A 289 -6.77 14.97 -0.69
C THR A 289 -7.83 15.98 -1.10
N ARG A 290 -8.82 15.57 -1.91
CA ARG A 290 -9.94 16.44 -2.29
C ARG A 290 -10.90 16.73 -1.12
N LEU A 291 -11.27 15.71 -0.35
CA LEU A 291 -12.30 15.83 0.68
C LEU A 291 -11.78 16.38 2.01
N TYR A 292 -10.50 16.14 2.32
CA TYR A 292 -9.83 16.45 3.59
C TYR A 292 -8.45 17.11 3.39
N PRO A 293 -8.36 18.22 2.64
CA PRO A 293 -7.08 18.83 2.25
C PRO A 293 -6.28 19.33 3.47
N ARG A 294 -6.94 19.90 4.49
CA ARG A 294 -6.28 20.32 5.76
C ARG A 294 -5.70 19.12 6.51
N LEU A 295 -6.39 17.98 6.55
CA LEU A 295 -5.92 16.77 7.23
C LEU A 295 -4.67 16.21 6.55
N MET A 296 -4.67 16.16 5.22
CA MET A 296 -3.52 15.73 4.43
C MET A 296 -2.31 16.64 4.65
N ARG A 297 -2.50 17.96 4.56
CA ARG A 297 -1.41 18.94 4.78
C ARG A 297 -0.84 18.86 6.19
N THR A 298 -1.72 18.82 7.19
CA THR A 298 -1.33 18.72 8.61
C THR A 298 -0.56 17.43 8.89
N THR A 299 -1.02 16.31 8.33
CA THR A 299 -0.34 15.01 8.46
C THR A 299 1.04 15.05 7.82
N ARG A 300 1.16 15.57 6.59
CA ARG A 300 2.46 15.68 5.90
C ARG A 300 3.45 16.53 6.68
N GLU A 301 3.00 17.67 7.19
CA GLU A 301 3.86 18.55 7.99
C GLU A 301 4.28 17.88 9.32
N ALA A 302 3.37 17.15 9.98
CA ALA A 302 3.70 16.39 11.19
C ALA A 302 4.72 15.27 10.93
N CYS A 303 4.66 14.63 9.77
CA CYS A 303 5.58 13.55 9.38
C CYS A 303 7.01 14.02 9.08
N ALA A 304 7.24 15.31 8.80
CA ALA A 304 8.54 15.81 8.36
C ALA A 304 9.72 15.47 9.30
N ARG A 305 9.48 15.49 10.62
CA ARG A 305 10.50 15.11 11.61
C ARG A 305 10.82 13.62 11.56
N LEU A 306 9.80 12.79 11.38
CA LEU A 306 9.96 11.33 11.28
C LEU A 306 10.69 10.95 9.99
N GLU A 307 10.34 11.57 8.86
CA GLU A 307 11.05 11.43 7.58
C GLU A 307 12.54 11.77 7.72
N THR A 308 12.82 12.91 8.36
CA THR A 308 14.21 13.35 8.62
C THR A 308 14.94 12.36 9.54
N HIS A 309 14.29 11.87 10.60
CA HIS A 309 14.88 10.94 11.55
C HIS A 309 15.29 9.61 10.90
N TYR A 310 14.46 9.10 9.99
CA TYR A 310 14.70 7.82 9.31
C TYR A 310 15.39 7.96 7.94
N GLY A 311 15.59 9.18 7.44
CA GLY A 311 16.20 9.42 6.13
C GLY A 311 15.34 8.90 4.97
N ILE A 312 14.02 8.98 5.10
CA ILE A 312 13.05 8.52 4.09
C ILE A 312 12.14 9.67 3.65
N GLN A 313 11.35 9.42 2.61
CA GLN A 313 10.21 10.25 2.23
C GLN A 313 8.99 9.35 2.05
N PHE A 314 7.88 9.71 2.69
CA PHE A 314 6.60 9.04 2.47
C PHE A 314 6.01 9.50 1.14
N SER A 315 5.44 8.54 0.41
CA SER A 315 4.62 8.85 -0.75
C SER A 315 3.28 9.42 -0.30
N ASP A 316 2.54 10.01 -1.25
CA ASP A 316 1.20 10.54 -0.98
C ASP A 316 0.23 9.45 -0.51
N GLU A 317 0.42 8.22 -0.97
CA GLU A 317 -0.33 7.05 -0.51
C GLU A 317 -0.09 6.73 0.97
N GLU A 318 1.18 6.76 1.43
CA GLU A 318 1.52 6.51 2.83
C GLU A 318 1.05 7.66 3.72
N ILE A 319 1.24 8.92 3.30
CA ILE A 319 0.66 10.09 4.00
C ILE A 319 -0.86 9.97 4.10
N GLY A 320 -1.52 9.52 3.03
CA GLY A 320 -2.97 9.27 3.03
C GLY A 320 -3.41 8.23 4.05
N LEU A 321 -2.66 7.13 4.20
CA LEU A 321 -2.95 6.12 5.22
C LEU A 321 -2.73 6.64 6.65
N ILE A 322 -1.67 7.40 6.89
CA ILE A 322 -1.42 8.05 8.18
C ILE A 322 -2.54 9.05 8.48
N ALA A 323 -2.98 9.82 7.49
CA ALA A 323 -4.08 10.78 7.60
C ALA A 323 -5.40 10.08 7.94
N ILE A 324 -5.70 8.93 7.33
CA ILE A 324 -6.88 8.11 7.69
C ILE A 324 -6.83 7.70 9.16
N ILE A 325 -5.67 7.29 9.67
CA ILE A 325 -5.52 6.89 11.08
C ILE A 325 -5.81 8.09 11.99
N PHE A 326 -5.21 9.26 11.72
CA PHE A 326 -5.52 10.47 12.48
C PHE A 326 -7.00 10.86 12.40
N GLY A 327 -7.57 10.88 11.20
CA GLY A 327 -8.99 11.20 10.97
C GLY A 327 -9.91 10.26 11.73
N ALA A 328 -9.65 8.95 11.71
CA ALA A 328 -10.44 7.96 12.45
C ALA A 328 -10.43 8.22 13.96
N TRP A 329 -9.29 8.62 14.54
CA TRP A 329 -9.19 8.93 15.98
C TRP A 329 -9.76 10.30 16.35
N LEU A 330 -9.78 11.25 15.41
CA LEU A 330 -10.54 12.50 15.61
C LEU A 330 -12.06 12.25 15.67
N MET A 331 -12.55 11.13 15.14
CA MET A 331 -13.99 10.80 15.05
C MET A 331 -14.51 9.82 16.12
N GLN A 332 -13.68 9.30 17.04
CA GLN A 332 -14.10 8.23 17.95
C GLN A 332 -15.11 8.65 19.03
N GLU A 333 -15.37 9.94 19.25
CA GLU A 333 -16.43 10.41 20.16
C GLU A 333 -17.70 10.85 19.42
N SER A 334 -18.85 10.45 19.99
CA SER A 334 -20.22 10.57 19.48
C SER A 334 -20.80 12.00 19.38
N ASP A 335 -20.05 13.03 19.73
CA ASP A 335 -20.50 14.43 19.64
C ASP A 335 -20.02 15.15 18.38
N ILE A 336 -19.01 14.61 17.68
CA ILE A 336 -18.62 15.14 16.36
C ILE A 336 -19.49 14.47 15.30
N GLN A 337 -20.76 14.88 15.25
CA GLN A 337 -21.62 14.53 14.13
C GLN A 337 -21.11 15.23 12.86
N GLU A 338 -21.08 14.50 11.75
CA GLU A 338 -20.78 15.09 10.45
C GLU A 338 -21.81 16.20 10.15
N LYS A 339 -21.40 17.45 10.31
CA LYS A 339 -22.32 18.58 10.14
C LYS A 339 -22.64 18.78 8.68
N GLN A 340 -23.94 18.89 8.39
CA GLN A 340 -24.38 19.16 7.04
C GLN A 340 -24.26 20.66 6.74
N VAL A 341 -23.44 20.99 5.75
CA VAL A 341 -23.31 22.36 5.20
C VAL A 341 -24.07 22.42 3.90
N LEU A 342 -24.90 23.45 3.71
CA LEU A 342 -25.59 23.71 2.45
C LEU A 342 -24.84 24.80 1.68
N LEU A 343 -24.24 24.47 0.55
CA LEU A 343 -23.67 25.43 -0.39
C LEU A 343 -24.72 25.79 -1.44
N LEU A 344 -25.10 27.07 -1.50
CA LEU A 344 -26.03 27.55 -2.51
C LEU A 344 -25.33 27.75 -3.85
N THR A 345 -25.89 27.15 -4.90
CA THR A 345 -25.34 27.17 -6.26
C THR A 345 -26.17 28.04 -7.21
N GLY A 346 -25.56 28.47 -8.29
CA GLY A 346 -26.12 29.38 -9.27
C GLY A 346 -25.40 29.27 -10.61
N ASN A 347 -24.68 30.33 -10.98
CA ASN A 347 -24.21 30.54 -12.35
C ASN A 347 -22.68 30.38 -12.48
N ASP A 348 -21.96 30.33 -11.35
CA ASP A 348 -20.50 30.36 -11.29
C ASP A 348 -19.97 29.12 -10.56
N ARG A 349 -19.82 28.03 -11.31
CA ARG A 349 -19.31 26.76 -10.82
C ARG A 349 -17.87 26.87 -10.27
N GLN A 350 -17.04 27.72 -10.86
CA GLN A 350 -15.64 27.87 -10.42
C GLN A 350 -15.58 28.54 -9.05
N LEU A 351 -16.38 29.58 -8.83
CA LEU A 351 -16.51 30.23 -7.52
C LEU A 351 -17.06 29.25 -6.46
N GLU A 352 -18.05 28.44 -6.82
CA GLU A 352 -18.62 27.41 -5.94
C GLU A 352 -17.57 26.37 -5.51
N GLU A 353 -16.78 25.85 -6.45
CA GLU A 353 -15.69 24.90 -6.18
C GLU A 353 -14.58 25.55 -5.32
N GLN A 354 -14.26 26.83 -5.53
CA GLN A 354 -13.29 27.54 -4.70
C GLN A 354 -13.79 27.77 -3.26
N ILE A 355 -15.08 28.08 -3.09
CA ILE A 355 -15.69 28.20 -1.76
C ILE A 355 -15.70 26.85 -1.06
N GLU A 356 -16.10 25.78 -1.74
CA GLU A 356 -16.06 24.43 -1.19
C GLU A 356 -14.64 24.08 -0.71
N HIS A 357 -13.63 24.33 -1.54
CA HIS A 357 -12.24 24.09 -1.17
C HIS A 357 -11.82 24.89 0.08
N GLN A 358 -12.17 26.18 0.15
CA GLN A 358 -11.88 26.97 1.35
C GLN A 358 -12.59 26.44 2.60
N LEU A 359 -13.84 26.00 2.49
CA LEU A 359 -14.57 25.39 3.61
C LEU A 359 -13.88 24.11 4.10
N ARG A 360 -13.44 23.25 3.18
CA ARG A 360 -12.70 22.02 3.51
C ARG A 360 -11.32 22.29 4.11
N GLU A 361 -10.70 23.43 3.81
CA GLU A 361 -9.47 23.89 4.47
C GLU A 361 -9.70 24.45 5.89
N LEU A 362 -10.96 24.71 6.30
CA LEU A 362 -11.23 25.27 7.63
C LEU A 362 -11.25 24.25 8.75
N THR A 363 -11.43 22.96 8.45
CA THR A 363 -11.54 21.90 9.46
C THR A 363 -10.79 20.63 9.05
N LEU A 364 -10.49 19.80 10.03
CA LEU A 364 -9.88 18.47 9.85
C LEU A 364 -10.94 17.36 9.76
N LEU A 365 -12.18 17.70 10.09
CA LEU A 365 -13.29 16.77 10.20
C LEU A 365 -14.00 16.58 8.84
N PRO A 366 -14.70 15.45 8.64
CA PRO A 366 -15.56 15.29 7.47
C PRO A 366 -16.62 16.37 7.38
N LEU A 367 -16.82 16.87 6.16
CA LEU A 367 -17.87 17.82 5.81
C LEU A 367 -18.81 17.21 4.77
N ASN A 368 -20.06 17.04 5.17
CA ASN A 368 -21.16 16.70 4.28
C ASN A 368 -21.72 17.98 3.65
N ILE A 369 -21.21 18.33 2.47
CA ILE A 369 -21.64 19.50 1.71
C ILE A 369 -22.76 19.09 0.76
N LYS A 370 -23.95 19.66 0.95
CA LYS A 370 -25.09 19.55 0.03
C LYS A 370 -25.13 20.78 -0.88
N TYR A 371 -25.58 20.57 -2.11
CA TYR A 371 -25.72 21.63 -3.11
C TYR A 371 -27.20 21.89 -3.36
N LEU A 372 -27.61 23.16 -3.35
CA LEU A 372 -28.98 23.54 -3.68
C LEU A 372 -28.97 24.86 -4.45
N SER A 373 -29.71 24.94 -5.54
CA SER A 373 -29.77 26.19 -6.29
C SER A 373 -30.41 27.29 -5.45
N VAL A 374 -29.95 28.54 -5.60
CA VAL A 374 -30.53 29.71 -4.91
C VAL A 374 -32.04 29.81 -5.16
N HIS A 375 -32.48 29.54 -6.39
CA HIS A 375 -33.89 29.58 -6.76
C HIS A 375 -34.73 28.51 -6.03
N THR A 376 -34.20 27.28 -5.89
CA THR A 376 -34.88 26.23 -5.12
C THR A 376 -34.90 26.57 -3.64
N PHE A 377 -33.77 27.05 -3.10
CA PHE A 377 -33.66 27.47 -1.70
C PHE A 377 -34.68 28.56 -1.33
N GLN A 378 -34.93 29.53 -2.20
CA GLN A 378 -35.93 30.58 -1.95
C GLN A 378 -37.36 30.06 -1.89
N LYS A 379 -37.67 28.95 -2.56
CA LYS A 379 -39.00 28.33 -2.57
C LYS A 379 -39.21 27.37 -1.42
N GLU A 380 -38.20 26.56 -1.13
CA GLU A 380 -38.33 25.38 -0.27
C GLU A 380 -37.60 25.54 1.08
N GLY A 381 -36.66 26.48 1.17
CA GLY A 381 -35.78 26.65 2.34
C GLY A 381 -34.69 25.59 2.43
N ALA A 382 -34.06 25.49 3.61
CA ALA A 382 -33.08 24.45 3.94
C ALA A 382 -33.71 23.35 4.82
N SER A 383 -33.19 22.12 4.71
CA SER A 383 -33.53 21.03 5.65
C SER A 383 -33.13 21.39 7.09
N LYS A 384 -33.86 20.85 8.07
CA LYS A 384 -33.58 21.04 9.50
C LYS A 384 -32.24 20.47 9.95
N GLU A 385 -31.68 19.54 9.18
CA GLU A 385 -30.39 18.89 9.44
C GLU A 385 -29.20 19.78 9.04
N VAL A 386 -29.43 20.86 8.28
CA VAL A 386 -28.38 21.79 7.87
C VAL A 386 -27.91 22.59 9.09
N ALA A 387 -26.63 22.49 9.41
CA ALA A 387 -26.00 23.25 10.48
C ALA A 387 -25.57 24.65 10.02
N LEU A 388 -25.27 24.82 8.72
CA LEU A 388 -24.73 26.06 8.16
C LEU A 388 -25.11 26.19 6.68
N ILE A 389 -25.50 27.40 6.26
CA ILE A 389 -25.73 27.76 4.85
C ILE A 389 -24.61 28.70 4.40
N ILE A 390 -23.94 28.37 3.30
CA ILE A 390 -22.92 29.19 2.65
C ILE A 390 -23.44 29.61 1.27
N THR A 391 -23.30 30.89 0.91
CA THR A 391 -23.72 31.37 -0.42
C THR A 391 -22.83 32.50 -0.93
N PRO A 392 -22.29 32.44 -2.17
CA PRO A 392 -21.70 33.62 -2.82
C PRO A 392 -22.74 34.57 -3.40
N TYR A 393 -24.01 34.17 -3.44
CA TYR A 393 -25.07 34.93 -4.08
C TYR A 393 -25.87 35.72 -3.04
N HIS A 394 -26.37 36.89 -3.45
CA HIS A 394 -27.35 37.63 -2.69
C HIS A 394 -28.68 36.87 -2.65
N THR A 395 -29.19 36.57 -1.46
CA THR A 395 -30.48 35.92 -1.26
C THR A 395 -31.11 36.36 0.06
N SER A 396 -32.44 36.38 0.11
CA SER A 396 -33.20 36.61 1.34
C SER A 396 -33.30 35.32 2.17
N LEU A 397 -33.20 35.44 3.49
CA LEU A 397 -33.40 34.34 4.43
C LEU A 397 -34.90 34.02 4.60
N PRO A 398 -35.32 32.74 4.50
CA PRO A 398 -36.63 32.33 5.00
C PRO A 398 -36.69 32.47 6.54
N LEU A 399 -37.90 32.66 7.08
CA LEU A 399 -38.18 32.97 8.49
C LEU A 399 -37.54 32.01 9.51
N PHE A 400 -37.31 30.74 9.13
CA PHE A 400 -36.56 29.76 9.93
C PHE A 400 -35.51 29.08 9.05
N SER A 401 -34.24 29.32 9.34
CA SER A 401 -33.13 28.65 8.66
C SER A 401 -31.90 28.61 9.54
N ALA A 402 -31.01 27.67 9.26
CA ALA A 402 -29.68 27.62 9.85
C ALA A 402 -28.92 28.94 9.59
N PRO A 403 -27.86 29.25 10.36
CA PRO A 403 -27.03 30.42 10.11
C PRO A 403 -26.61 30.51 8.64
N LEU A 404 -26.83 31.65 8.00
CA LEU A 404 -26.42 31.91 6.62
C LEU A 404 -25.22 32.85 6.61
N ILE A 405 -24.17 32.45 5.89
CA ILE A 405 -22.97 33.25 5.66
C ILE A 405 -22.86 33.53 4.18
N HIS A 406 -22.83 34.83 3.85
CA HIS A 406 -22.50 35.27 2.51
C HIS A 406 -20.98 35.20 2.31
N ALA A 407 -20.53 34.25 1.49
CA ALA A 407 -19.13 33.98 1.23
C ALA A 407 -18.61 34.89 0.12
N THR A 408 -17.68 35.76 0.47
CA THR A 408 -16.87 36.52 -0.50
C THR A 408 -15.45 35.98 -0.42
N LEU A 409 -14.86 35.63 -1.55
CA LEU A 409 -13.52 35.05 -1.59
C LEU A 409 -12.42 36.12 -1.66
N PRO A 410 -11.29 35.94 -0.95
CA PRO A 410 -11.06 34.90 0.06
C PRO A 410 -11.93 35.13 1.31
N LEU A 411 -12.39 34.05 1.96
CA LEU A 411 -13.16 34.16 3.20
C LEU A 411 -12.37 34.97 4.23
N GLY A 412 -12.95 36.04 4.77
CA GLY A 412 -12.29 36.86 5.79
C GLY A 412 -12.08 36.10 7.10
N GLU A 413 -11.04 36.44 7.87
CA GLU A 413 -10.66 35.72 9.11
C GLU A 413 -11.81 35.54 10.10
N HIS A 414 -12.64 36.57 10.31
CA HIS A 414 -13.81 36.49 11.18
C HIS A 414 -14.87 35.50 10.66
N GLN A 415 -15.07 35.43 9.33
CA GLN A 415 -15.96 34.43 8.73
C GLN A 415 -15.40 33.03 8.91
N GLN A 416 -14.10 32.84 8.66
CA GLN A 416 -13.42 31.56 8.84
C GLN A 416 -13.55 31.03 10.27
N GLN A 417 -13.29 31.88 11.26
CA GLN A 417 -13.39 31.53 12.68
C GLN A 417 -14.82 31.12 13.05
N ARG A 418 -15.82 31.90 12.62
CA ARG A 418 -17.23 31.60 12.89
C ARG A 418 -17.70 30.32 12.21
N ILE A 419 -17.26 30.07 10.97
CA ILE A 419 -17.53 28.81 10.28
C ILE A 419 -16.91 27.66 11.06
N ARG A 420 -15.64 27.76 11.45
CA ARG A 420 -14.94 26.72 12.21
C ARG A 420 -15.65 26.40 13.52
N GLU A 421 -16.03 27.41 14.30
CA GLU A 421 -16.81 27.22 15.54
C GLU A 421 -18.11 26.46 15.28
N ILE A 422 -18.83 26.76 14.19
CA ILE A 422 -20.05 26.04 13.84
C ILE A 422 -19.74 24.62 13.37
N LEU A 423 -18.62 24.36 12.70
CA LEU A 423 -18.28 23.03 12.17
C LEU A 423 -17.71 22.09 13.24
N GLU A 424 -16.97 22.63 14.21
CA GLU A 424 -16.21 21.86 15.22
C GLU A 424 -16.85 21.85 16.62
N SER A 425 -17.97 22.56 16.83
CA SER A 425 -18.80 22.41 18.04
C SER A 425 -19.62 21.12 18.04
#